data_AF-A0A2S9G7F6-F1
#
_entry.id   AF-A0A2S9G7F6-F1
#
_cell.length_a   1.000
_cell.length_b   1.000
_cell.length_c   1.000
_cell.angle_alpha   90.00
_cell.angle_beta   90.00
_cell.angle_gamma   90.00
#
_symmetry.space_group_name_H-M   'P 1'
#
loop_
_entity.id
_entity.type
_entity.pdbx_description
1 polymer ?
#
loop_
_entity_poly.entity_id
_entity_poly.type
_entity_poly.pdbx_seq_one_letter_code
_entity_poly.pdbx_strand_id
1 'polypeptide(L)' 'MTSAPKPFLTDGHGGVRIAADRQGDPDARAVVFLHGGGQTRRSWSRAAASVA' A
#
# COMPACT_ATOMS: atom_id res chain seq x y z
N MET A 1 -15.84 -9.18 -2.24
CA MET A 1 -14.75 -10.18 -2.15
C MET A 1 -13.44 -9.41 -2.10
N THR A 2 -12.71 -9.43 -0.99
CA THR A 2 -11.44 -8.71 -0.87
C THR A 2 -10.36 -9.45 -1.68
N SER A 3 -9.90 -8.85 -2.77
CA SER A 3 -8.77 -9.36 -3.55
C SER A 3 -7.50 -9.33 -2.70
N ALA A 4 -6.61 -10.30 -2.92
CA ALA A 4 -5.28 -10.25 -2.30
C ALA A 4 -4.53 -8.96 -2.69
N PRO A 5 -3.70 -8.40 -1.80
CA PRO A 5 -2.89 -7.23 -2.12
C PRO A 5 -1.97 -7.50 -3.31
N LYS A 6 -1.97 -6.58 -4.28
CA LYS A 6 -1.12 -6.64 -5.47
C LYS A 6 0.15 -5.82 -5.23
N PRO A 7 1.35 -6.35 -5.52
CA PRO A 7 2.58 -5.57 -5.45
C PRO A 7 2.50 -4.30 -6.31
N PHE A 8 3.04 -3.20 -5.79
CA PHE A 8 3.16 -1.94 -6.50
C PHE A 8 4.56 -1.36 -6.29
N LEU A 9 5.15 -0.87 -7.39
CA LEU A 9 6.43 -0.19 -7.40
C LEU A 9 6.24 1.20 -7.98
N THR A 10 6.85 2.20 -7.34
CA THR A 10 6.92 3.57 -7.86
C THR A 10 8.29 4.15 -7.60
N ASP A 11 8.66 5.14 -8.39
CA ASP A 11 9.87 5.91 -8.14
C ASP A 11 9.59 6.99 -7.11
N GLY A 12 10.50 7.12 -6.15
CA GLY A 12 10.55 8.17 -5.16
C GLY A 12 11.61 9.21 -5.50
N HIS A 13 11.87 10.10 -4.56
CA HIS A 13 12.89 11.13 -4.72
C HIS A 13 14.28 10.52 -4.99
N GLY A 14 15.04 11.11 -5.91
CA GLY A 14 16.37 10.62 -6.28
C GLY A 14 16.39 9.26 -7.00
N GLY A 15 15.25 8.80 -7.52
CA GLY A 15 15.16 7.50 -8.20
C GLY A 15 15.09 6.30 -7.26
N VAL A 16 14.87 6.51 -5.97
CA VAL A 16 14.69 5.42 -5.01
C VAL A 16 13.40 4.68 -5.32
N ARG A 17 13.49 3.37 -5.58
CA ARG A 17 12.30 2.56 -5.83
C ARG A 17 11.57 2.23 -4.54
N ILE A 18 10.30 2.64 -4.47
CA ILE A 18 9.41 2.41 -3.34
C ILE A 18 8.52 1.21 -3.61
N ALA A 19 8.52 0.25 -2.68
CA ALA A 19 7.66 -0.92 -2.73
C ALA A 19 6.44 -0.77 -1.81
N ALA A 20 5.26 -1.00 -2.37
CA ALA A 20 3.98 -0.94 -1.69
C ALA A 20 3.09 -2.12 -2.12
N ASP A 21 1.92 -2.25 -1.49
CA ASP A 21 0.85 -3.13 -1.97
C ASP A 21 -0.40 -2.27 -2.28
N ARG A 22 -1.17 -2.64 -3.30
CA ARG A 22 -2.47 -2.05 -3.64
C ARG A 22 -3.59 -3.08 -3.44
N GLN A 23 -4.72 -2.65 -2.91
CA GLN A 23 -5.92 -3.46 -2.78
C GLN A 23 -7.14 -2.54 -2.83
N GLY A 24 -8.29 -3.11 -3.19
CA GLY A 24 -9.56 -2.39 -3.30
C GLY A 24 -9.95 -1.99 -4.72
N ASP A 25 -11.05 -1.24 -4.81
CA ASP A 25 -11.60 -0.71 -6.06
C ASP A 25 -10.72 0.46 -6.58
N PRO A 26 -10.17 0.37 -7.81
CA PRO A 26 -9.37 1.46 -8.38
C PRO A 26 -10.14 2.75 -8.63
N ASP A 27 -11.47 2.70 -8.73
CA ASP A 27 -12.33 3.87 -8.97
C ASP A 27 -12.84 4.52 -7.66
N ALA A 28 -12.55 3.90 -6.51
CA ALA A 28 -12.87 4.45 -5.20
C ALA A 28 -11.81 5.47 -4.71
N ARG A 29 -12.14 6.21 -3.63
CA ARG A 29 -11.23 7.19 -3.04
C ARG A 29 -9.97 6.51 -2.48
N ALA A 30 -8.79 7.01 -2.89
CA ALA A 30 -7.52 6.47 -2.43
C ALA A 30 -7.24 6.74 -0.93
N VAL A 31 -6.73 5.72 -0.25
CA VAL A 31 -6.14 5.81 1.10
C VAL A 31 -4.69 5.35 1.03
N VAL A 32 -3.77 6.14 1.58
CA VAL A 32 -2.34 5.84 1.60
C VAL A 32 -1.87 5.61 3.03
N PHE A 33 -1.28 4.44 3.27
CA PHE A 33 -0.70 4.07 4.57
C PHE A 33 0.82 4.22 4.54
N LEU A 34 1.38 4.93 5.51
CA LEU A 34 2.82 5.08 5.72
C LEU A 34 3.22 4.39 7.01
N HIS A 35 4.29 3.58 6.98
CA HIS A 35 4.78 2.88 8.15
C HIS A 35 5.75 3.76 8.97
N GLY A 36 5.96 3.39 10.24
CA GLY A 36 6.97 4.03 11.09
C GLY A 36 8.40 3.55 10.80
N GLY A 37 9.41 4.17 11.44
CA GLY A 37 10.81 3.76 11.28
C GLY A 37 11.03 2.28 11.63
N GLY A 38 11.83 1.57 10.83
CA GLY A 38 12.13 0.13 10.99
C GLY A 38 10.98 -0.83 10.63
N GLN A 39 9.79 -0.31 10.32
CA GLN A 39 8.65 -1.11 9.88
C GLN A 39 8.62 -1.29 8.36
N THR A 40 7.66 -2.08 7.88
CA THR A 40 7.44 -2.29 6.44
C THR A 40 5.98 -2.04 6.07
N ARG A 41 5.67 -2.07 4.76
CA ARG A 41 4.29 -2.02 4.24
C ARG A 41 3.32 -3.05 4.87
N ARG A 42 3.85 -4.12 5.48
CA ARG A 42 3.06 -5.17 6.13
C ARG A 42 2.45 -4.76 7.46
N SER A 43 2.95 -3.69 8.12
CA SER A 43 2.39 -3.21 9.39
C SER A 43 0.93 -2.76 9.29
N TRP A 44 0.48 -2.39 8.09
CA TRP A 44 -0.87 -1.90 7.84
C TRP A 44 -1.79 -2.90 7.15
N SER A 45 -1.38 -4.17 6.96
CA SER A 45 -2.12 -5.10 6.10
C SER A 45 -3.59 -5.29 6.50
N ARG A 46 -3.87 -5.32 7.82
CA ARG A 46 -5.23 -5.43 8.36
C ARG A 46 -6.04 -4.16 8.17
N ALA A 47 -5.47 -2.99 8.50
CA ALA A 47 -6.16 -1.72 8.33
C ALA A 47 -6.46 -1.44 6.86
N ALA A 48 -5.48 -1.69 5.98
CA ALA A 48 -5.67 -1.54 4.54
C ALA A 48 -6.75 -2.48 4.00
N ALA A 49 -6.89 -3.70 4.51
CA ALA A 49 -7.98 -4.61 4.12
C ALA A 49 -9.36 -4.16 4.62
N SER A 50 -9.43 -3.39 5.72
CA SER A 50 -10.71 -2.88 6.26
C SER A 50 -11.29 -1.70 5.49
N VAL A 51 -10.47 -1.05 4.65
CA VAL A 51 -10.86 0.12 3.83
C VAL A 51 -10.67 -0.14 2.33
N ALA A 52 -10.42 -1.39 1.94
CA ALA A 52 -10.24 -1.83 0.56
C ALA A 52 -11.58 -2.02 -0.15
#